data_AF-E6VL47-F1
#
_entry.id   AF-E6VL47-F1
#
_cell.length_a   1.000
_cell.length_b   1.000
_cell.length_c   1.000
_cell.angle_alpha   90.00
_cell.angle_beta   90.00
_cell.angle_gamma   90.00
#
_symmetry.space_group_name_H-M   'P 1'
#
loop_
_entity.id
_entity.type
_entity.pdbx_description
1 polymer ?
#
loop_
_entity_poly.entity_id
_entity_poly.type
_entity_poly.pdbx_seq_one_letter_code
_entity_poly.pdbx_strand_id
1 'polypeptide(L)'
;MLWLPSYIGSNFALILAVTAAVVALGAVAWFAKNWKVAVAALAVLGAGFAYMQIDKNAYQRRVTEEAATKVRTMEDRLRIMNALSKAYTDRYVADQKELSELKRRASETPENSSPCLDRDAARRVQSIR
;
A
#
# COMPACT_ATOMS: atom_id res chain seq x y z
N MET A 1 14.07 -12.70 -5.45
CA MET A 1 15.35 -13.20 -4.89
C MET A 1 16.05 -12.16 -3.99
N LEU A 2 15.33 -11.30 -3.27
CA LEU A 2 15.93 -10.26 -2.40
C LEU A 2 16.27 -10.75 -0.97
N TRP A 3 15.86 -11.97 -0.62
CA TRP A 3 16.04 -12.52 0.73
C TRP A 3 17.51 -12.75 1.08
N LEU A 4 18.31 -13.35 0.19
CA LEU A 4 19.71 -13.65 0.45
C LEU A 4 20.53 -12.41 0.83
N PRO A 5 20.53 -11.32 0.04
CA PRO A 5 21.31 -10.12 0.40
C PRO A 5 20.77 -9.40 1.64
N SER A 6 19.44 -9.36 1.85
CA SER A 6 18.84 -8.78 3.06
C SER A 6 19.19 -9.58 4.33
N TYR A 7 19.19 -10.91 4.23
CA TYR A 7 19.51 -11.84 5.31
C TYR A 7 21.00 -11.81 5.66
N ILE A 8 21.88 -11.81 4.64
CA ILE A 8 23.33 -11.69 4.84
C ILE A 8 23.65 -10.35 5.50
N GLY A 9 23.01 -9.24 5.09
CA GLY A 9 23.24 -7.93 5.71
C GLY A 9 22.80 -7.86 7.18
N SER A 10 21.64 -8.44 7.52
CA SER A 10 21.08 -8.40 8.88
C SER A 10 21.76 -9.37 9.85
N ASN A 11 22.25 -10.50 9.35
CA ASN A 11 22.92 -11.54 10.16
C ASN A 11 24.44 -11.61 9.91
N PHE A 12 25.04 -10.61 9.26
CA PHE A 12 26.44 -10.61 8.84
C PHE A 12 27.40 -10.92 9.99
N ALA A 13 27.21 -10.25 11.14
CA ALA A 13 28.03 -10.43 12.32
C ALA A 13 27.92 -11.85 12.90
N LEU A 14 26.73 -12.45 12.87
CA LEU A 14 26.51 -13.81 13.35
C LEU A 14 27.13 -14.85 12.42
N ILE A 15 27.00 -14.65 11.10
CA ILE A 15 27.66 -15.49 10.08
C ILE A 15 29.18 -15.43 10.25
N LEU A 16 29.74 -14.23 10.41
CA LEU A 16 31.17 -14.04 10.68
C LEU A 16 31.61 -14.74 11.97
N ALA A 17 30.86 -14.56 13.06
CA ALA A 17 31.17 -15.15 14.36
C ALA A 17 31.14 -16.69 14.32
N VAL A 18 30.12 -17.28 13.70
CA VAL A 18 30.02 -18.74 13.54
C VAL A 18 31.14 -19.27 12.65
N THR A 19 31.43 -18.61 11.54
CA THR A 19 32.51 -19.02 10.63
C THR A 19 33.87 -18.94 11.33
N ALA A 20 34.14 -17.85 12.06
CA ALA A 20 35.36 -17.69 12.83
C ALA A 20 35.49 -18.75 13.94
N ALA A 21 34.40 -19.06 14.66
CA ALA A 21 34.39 -20.09 15.68
C ALA A 21 34.68 -21.48 15.11
N VAL A 22 34.10 -21.83 13.96
CA VAL A 22 34.32 -23.11 13.29
C VAL A 22 35.77 -23.22 12.79
N VAL A 23 36.32 -22.16 12.21
CA VAL A 23 37.73 -22.13 11.77
C VAL A 23 38.68 -22.24 12.96
N ALA A 24 38.42 -21.52 14.05
CA ALA A 24 39.23 -21.58 15.26
C ALA A 24 39.20 -22.98 15.89
N LEU A 25 38.02 -23.58 16.04
CA LEU A 25 37.88 -24.95 16.56
C LEU A 25 38.50 -25.99 15.61
N GLY A 26 38.37 -25.81 14.30
CA GLY A 26 39.03 -26.67 13.31
C GLY A 26 40.56 -26.61 13.41
N ALA A 27 41.13 -25.41 13.57
CA ALA A 27 42.56 -25.23 13.79
C ALA A 27 43.01 -25.89 15.10
N VAL A 28 42.27 -25.70 16.20
CA VAL A 28 42.57 -26.35 17.48
C VAL A 28 42.47 -27.88 17.38
N ALA A 29 41.46 -28.41 16.69
CA ALA A 29 41.31 -29.84 16.48
C ALA A 29 42.49 -30.44 15.70
N TRP A 30 43.00 -29.70 14.70
CA TRP A 30 44.16 -30.10 13.90
C TRP A 30 45.46 -30.10 14.71
N PHE A 31 45.73 -29.02 15.44
CA PHE A 31 46.96 -28.90 16.24
C PHE A 31 46.95 -29.82 17.48
N ALA A 32 45.82 -29.93 18.17
CA ALA A 32 45.70 -30.77 19.36
C ALA A 32 45.44 -32.26 19.03
N LYS A 33 45.25 -32.61 17.74
CA LYS A 33 44.82 -33.93 17.26
C LYS A 33 43.65 -34.51 18.08
N ASN A 34 42.73 -33.64 18.51
CA ASN A 34 41.65 -34.01 19.42
C ASN A 34 40.31 -34.07 18.68
N TRP A 35 39.82 -35.29 18.45
CA TRP A 35 38.58 -35.54 17.72
C TRP A 35 37.35 -34.93 18.39
N LYS A 36 37.35 -34.73 19.72
CA LYS A 36 36.23 -34.11 20.45
C LYS A 36 36.00 -32.67 20.02
N VAL A 37 37.08 -31.94 19.69
CA VAL A 37 37.00 -30.54 19.23
C VAL A 37 36.43 -30.47 17.81
N ALA A 38 36.75 -31.46 16.96
CA ALA A 38 36.15 -31.57 15.63
C ALA A 38 34.63 -31.83 15.72
N VAL A 39 34.19 -32.69 16.64
CA VAL A 39 32.75 -32.92 16.90
C VAL A 39 32.07 -31.65 17.43
N ALA A 40 32.73 -30.90 18.31
CA ALA A 40 32.22 -29.62 18.78
C ALA A 40 32.06 -28.59 17.63
N ALA A 41 33.03 -28.52 16.70
CA ALA A 41 32.92 -27.66 15.52
C ALA A 41 31.73 -28.04 14.62
N LEU A 42 31.50 -29.35 14.42
CA LEU A 42 30.33 -29.85 13.66
C LEU A 42 29.01 -29.54 14.37
N ALA A 43 28.97 -29.64 15.70
CA ALA A 43 27.79 -29.28 16.48
C ALA A 43 27.44 -27.78 16.37
N VAL A 44 28.46 -26.90 16.40
CA VAL A 44 28.29 -25.46 16.19
C VAL A 44 27.77 -25.16 14.79
N LEU A 45 28.30 -25.84 13.75
CA LEU A 45 27.77 -25.73 12.39
C LEU A 45 26.31 -26.18 12.30
N GLY A 46 25.98 -27.34 12.87
CA GLY A 46 24.61 -27.88 12.86
C GLY A 46 23.61 -26.94 13.54
N ALA A 47 23.97 -26.38 14.70
CA ALA A 47 23.15 -25.39 15.39
C ALA A 47 22.97 -24.11 14.56
N GLY A 48 24.04 -23.63 13.91
CA GLY A 48 23.98 -22.47 13.01
C GLY A 48 23.02 -22.69 11.83
N PHE A 49 23.09 -23.85 11.17
CA PHE A 49 22.17 -24.18 10.07
C PHE A 49 20.71 -24.31 10.52
N ALA A 50 20.46 -24.94 11.68
CA ALA A 50 19.11 -25.04 12.24
C ALA A 50 18.52 -23.64 12.54
N TYR A 51 19.33 -22.75 13.12
CA TYR A 51 18.92 -21.36 13.37
C TYR A 51 18.57 -20.62 12.07
N MET A 52 19.42 -20.73 11.04
CA MET A 52 19.15 -20.10 9.75
C MET A 52 17.83 -20.57 9.12
N GLN A 53 17.49 -21.85 9.27
CA GLN A 53 16.27 -22.41 8.68
C GLN A 53 15.00 -21.94 9.40
N ILE A 54 15.05 -21.80 10.73
CA ILE A 54 13.93 -21.24 11.52
C ILE A 54 13.71 -19.78 11.15
N ASP A 55 14.79 -19.00 11.05
CA ASP A 55 14.72 -17.57 10.76
C ASP A 55 14.21 -17.31 9.33
N LYS A 56 14.63 -18.13 8.36
CA LYS A 56 14.08 -18.10 6.99
C LYS A 56 12.57 -18.28 6.98
N ASN A 57 12.05 -19.27 7.72
CA ASN A 57 10.63 -19.54 7.78
C ASN A 57 9.86 -18.39 8.47
N ALA A 58 10.43 -17.79 9.51
CA ALA A 58 9.85 -16.63 10.18
C ALA A 58 9.81 -15.40 9.28
N TYR A 59 10.91 -15.12 8.58
CA TYR A 59 10.99 -14.00 7.63
C TYR A 59 9.99 -14.16 6.48
N GLN A 60 9.88 -15.35 5.90
CA GLN A 60 8.90 -15.61 4.83
C GLN A 60 7.47 -15.36 5.30
N ARG A 61 7.11 -15.77 6.52
CA ARG A 61 5.78 -15.49 7.10
C ARG A 61 5.52 -13.99 7.21
N ARG A 62 6.47 -13.23 7.76
CA ARG A 62 6.33 -11.77 7.88
C ARG A 62 6.17 -11.09 6.53
N VAL A 63 6.99 -11.47 5.54
CA VAL A 63 6.88 -10.90 4.18
C VAL A 63 5.54 -11.25 3.54
N THR A 64 5.03 -12.47 3.74
CA THR A 64 3.72 -12.85 3.21
C THR A 64 2.58 -12.09 3.89
N GLU A 65 2.67 -11.83 5.20
CA GLU A 65 1.68 -11.03 5.94
C GLU A 65 1.73 -9.56 5.53
N GLU A 66 2.92 -8.97 5.38
CA GLU A 66 3.11 -7.61 4.88
C GLU A 66 2.64 -7.46 3.43
N ALA A 67 2.87 -8.46 2.59
CA ALA A 67 2.35 -8.47 1.22
C ALA A 67 0.82 -8.57 1.23
N ALA A 68 0.24 -9.47 2.03
CA ALA A 68 -1.21 -9.64 2.13
C ALA A 68 -1.91 -8.38 2.66
N THR A 69 -1.34 -7.70 3.65
CA THR A 69 -1.88 -6.43 4.17
C THR A 69 -1.82 -5.31 3.14
N LYS A 70 -0.73 -5.19 2.38
CA LYS A 70 -0.62 -4.23 1.27
C LYS A 70 -1.64 -4.52 0.17
N VAL A 71 -1.82 -5.78 -0.21
CA VAL A 71 -2.84 -6.19 -1.19
C VAL A 71 -4.24 -5.84 -0.70
N ARG A 72 -4.60 -6.18 0.54
CA ARG A 72 -5.91 -5.81 1.13
C ARG A 72 -6.14 -4.30 1.11
N THR A 73 -5.12 -3.52 1.47
CA THR A 73 -5.21 -2.05 1.46
C THR A 73 -5.44 -1.52 0.04
N MET A 74 -4.78 -2.10 -0.96
CA MET A 74 -4.96 -1.73 -2.37
C MET A 74 -6.36 -2.12 -2.87
N GLU A 75 -6.86 -3.31 -2.51
CA GLU A 75 -8.21 -3.76 -2.84
C GLU A 75 -9.29 -2.86 -2.23
N ASP A 76 -9.13 -2.46 -0.97
CA ASP A 76 -10.06 -1.52 -0.32
C ASP A 76 -10.05 -0.15 -1.00
N ARG A 77 -8.88 0.36 -1.38
CA ARG A 77 -8.76 1.61 -2.17
C ARG A 77 -9.46 1.48 -3.51
N LEU A 78 -9.27 0.38 -4.24
CA LEU A 78 -9.95 0.12 -5.51
C LEU A 78 -11.47 0.02 -5.33
N ARG A 79 -11.94 -0.64 -4.27
CA ARG A 79 -13.36 -0.71 -3.95
C ARG A 79 -13.96 0.68 -3.71
N ILE A 80 -13.29 1.52 -2.93
CA ILE A 80 -13.72 2.90 -2.68
C ILE A 80 -13.74 3.72 -3.97
N MET A 81 -12.69 3.65 -4.79
CA MET A 81 -12.65 4.37 -6.07
C MET A 81 -13.76 3.92 -7.02
N ASN A 82 -14.04 2.62 -7.10
CA ASN A 82 -15.14 2.10 -7.91
C ASN A 82 -16.51 2.57 -7.40
N ALA A 83 -16.72 2.57 -6.08
CA ALA A 83 -17.95 3.07 -5.48
C ALA A 83 -18.16 4.57 -5.75
N LEU A 84 -17.10 5.37 -5.63
CA LEU A 84 -17.13 6.79 -5.95
C LEU A 84 -17.41 7.03 -7.44
N SER A 85 -16.71 6.33 -8.33
CA SER A 85 -16.91 6.44 -9.78
C SER A 85 -18.36 6.15 -10.17
N LYS A 86 -18.96 5.10 -9.60
CA LYS A 86 -20.37 4.79 -9.80
C LYS A 86 -21.28 5.93 -9.32
N ALA A 87 -21.05 6.45 -8.11
CA ALA A 87 -21.84 7.56 -7.58
C ALA A 87 -21.72 8.84 -8.43
N TYR A 88 -20.53 9.14 -8.98
CA TYR A 88 -20.36 10.26 -9.91
C TYR A 88 -21.11 10.04 -11.23
N THR A 89 -21.10 8.81 -11.74
CA THR A 89 -21.82 8.46 -12.97
C THR A 89 -23.33 8.60 -12.77
N ASP A 90 -23.85 8.14 -11.64
CA ASP A 90 -25.26 8.25 -11.28
C ASP A 90 -25.69 9.72 -11.15
N ARG A 91 -24.88 10.56 -10.50
CA ARG A 91 -25.11 12.02 -10.42
C ARG A 91 -25.09 12.68 -11.78
N TYR A 92 -24.10 12.36 -12.62
CA TYR A 92 -24.00 12.90 -13.97
C TYR A 92 -25.24 12.58 -14.82
N VAL A 93 -25.77 11.36 -14.71
CA VAL A 93 -27.01 10.96 -15.40
C VAL A 93 -28.22 11.71 -14.86
N ALA A 94 -28.30 11.94 -13.54
CA ALA A 94 -29.36 12.74 -12.93
C ALA A 94 -29.30 14.21 -13.39
N ASP A 95 -28.12 14.82 -13.35
CA ASP A 95 -27.89 16.20 -13.79
C ASP A 95 -28.22 16.38 -15.28
N GLN A 96 -27.84 15.42 -16.12
CA GLN A 96 -28.21 15.41 -17.55
C GLN A 96 -29.72 15.44 -17.76
N LYS A 97 -30.47 14.64 -16.99
CA LYS A 97 -31.95 14.64 -17.05
C LYS A 97 -32.51 15.99 -16.60
N GLU A 98 -32.06 16.51 -15.47
CA GLU A 98 -32.53 17.80 -14.95
C GLU A 98 -32.21 18.94 -15.94
N LEU A 99 -31.00 18.95 -16.51
CA LEU A 99 -30.61 19.94 -17.51
C LEU A 99 -31.48 19.85 -18.77
N SER A 100 -31.86 18.65 -19.20
CA SER A 100 -32.76 18.45 -20.33
C SER A 100 -34.18 18.98 -20.05
N GLU A 101 -34.68 18.77 -18.83
CA GLU A 101 -35.97 19.32 -18.40
C GLU A 101 -35.94 20.84 -18.29
N LEU A 102 -34.87 21.41 -17.73
CA LEU A 102 -34.69 22.86 -17.64
C LEU A 102 -34.63 23.50 -19.02
N LYS A 103 -33.92 22.89 -19.98
CA LYS A 103 -33.90 23.35 -21.38
C LYS A 103 -35.29 23.31 -22.01
N ARG A 104 -36.06 22.24 -21.77
CA ARG A 104 -37.44 22.13 -22.26
C ARG A 104 -38.32 23.23 -21.67
N ARG A 105 -38.29 23.44 -20.35
CA ARG A 105 -39.05 24.49 -19.69
C ARG A 105 -38.65 25.88 -20.17
N ALA A 106 -37.36 26.13 -20.38
CA ALA A 106 -36.88 27.39 -20.94
C ALA A 106 -37.41 27.62 -22.36
N SER A 107 -37.44 26.60 -23.22
CA SER A 107 -38.03 26.71 -24.56
C SER A 107 -39.55 26.89 -24.56
N GLU A 108 -40.25 26.40 -23.54
CA GLU A 108 -41.68 26.58 -23.34
C GLU A 108 -42.02 27.90 -22.62
N THR A 109 -41.02 28.60 -22.09
CA THR A 109 -41.22 29.88 -21.40
C THR A 109 -41.46 30.97 -22.46
N PRO A 110 -42.58 31.70 -22.39
CA PRO A 110 -42.84 32.80 -23.32
C PRO A 110 -41.74 33.87 -23.22
N GLU A 111 -41.37 34.48 -24.35
CA GLU A 111 -40.50 35.65 -24.32
C GLU A 111 -41.11 36.75 -23.42
N ASN A 112 -40.31 37.26 -22.50
CA ASN A 112 -40.73 38.34 -21.62
C ASN A 112 -40.79 39.65 -22.42
N SER A 113 -41.92 39.88 -23.07
CA SER A 113 -42.16 40.98 -24.00
C SER A 113 -42.45 42.31 -23.31
N SER A 114 -42.56 42.33 -21.98
CA SER A 114 -42.78 43.54 -21.19
C SER A 114 -42.05 43.46 -19.84
N PRO A 115 -41.70 44.59 -19.22
CA PRO A 115 -41.12 44.58 -17.88
C PRO A 115 -42.07 43.89 -16.90
N CYS A 116 -41.55 42.98 -16.06
CA CYS A 116 -42.32 42.34 -14.99
C CYS A 116 -42.79 43.32 -13.89
N LEU A 117 -42.24 44.52 -13.91
CA LEU A 117 -42.61 45.65 -13.07
C LEU A 117 -43.49 46.60 -13.88
N ASP A 118 -44.55 47.10 -13.25
CA ASP A 118 -45.26 48.26 -13.76
C ASP A 118 -44.25 49.39 -14.08
N ARG A 119 -44.46 50.14 -15.16
CA ARG A 119 -43.58 51.25 -15.57
C ARG A 119 -43.28 52.21 -14.43
N ASP A 120 -44.26 52.43 -13.56
CA ASP A 120 -44.11 53.28 -12.37
C ASP A 120 -43.22 52.65 -11.31
N ALA A 121 -43.32 51.35 -11.09
CA ALA A 121 -42.44 50.62 -10.18
C ALA A 121 -41.00 50.55 -10.73
N ALA A 122 -40.84 50.34 -12.04
CA ALA A 122 -39.54 50.33 -12.70
C ALA A 122 -38.81 51.69 -12.60
N ARG A 123 -39.54 52.81 -12.76
CA ARG A 123 -38.99 54.16 -12.56
C ARG A 123 -38.52 54.42 -11.13
N ARG A 124 -39.30 53.97 -10.13
CA ARG A 124 -38.93 54.13 -8.71
C ARG A 124 -37.63 53.40 -8.36
N VAL A 125 -37.42 52.20 -8.92
CA VAL A 125 -36.19 51.44 -8.70
C VAL A 125 -34.99 52.08 -9.42
N GLN A 126 -35.18 52.60 -10.65
CA GLN A 126 -34.12 53.35 -11.34
C GLN A 126 -33.69 54.62 -10.61
N SER A 127 -34.62 55.30 -9.92
CA SER A 127 -34.29 56.51 -9.15
C SER A 127 -33.52 56.27 -7.84
N ILE A 128 -33.32 55.02 -7.43
CA ILE A 128 -32.52 54.65 -6.24
C ILE A 128 -31.03 54.45 -6.60
N ARG A 129 -30.68 54.43 -7.88
CA ARG A 129 -29.30 54.28 -8.37
C ARG A 129 -28.58 55.62 -8.47
#